data_AF-A0A431REC1-F1
#
_entry.id   AF-A0A431REC1-F1
#
_cell.length_a   1.000
_cell.length_b   1.000
_cell.length_c   1.000
_cell.angle_alpha   90.00
_cell.angle_beta   90.00
_cell.angle_gamma   90.00
#
_symmetry.space_group_name_H-M   'P 1'
#
loop_
_entity.id
_entity.type
_entity.pdbx_description
1 polymer ?
#
loop_
_entity_poly.entity_id
_entity_poly.type
_entity_poly.pdbx_seq_one_letter_code
_entity_poly.pdbx_strand_id
1 'polypeptide(L)'
;DKGAVEVVHNLDGSALKACVGGNVENAKWEELDAGSVPTNYQRFVEAVKSGVQTEPTFRHAAGLQKVLDLAVVSDEKRAELRANADTQ
;
A
#
# COMPACT_ATOMS: atom_id res chain seq x y z
N ASP A 1 -5.34 -2.66 -24.75
CA ASP A 1 -4.65 -2.98 -26.03
C ASP A 1 -3.20 -3.41 -25.86
N LYS A 2 -2.43 -2.95 -24.86
CA LYS A 2 -1.03 -3.40 -24.63
C LYS A 2 -0.86 -4.67 -23.76
N GLY A 3 -1.95 -5.27 -23.30
CA GLY A 3 -1.95 -6.42 -22.40
C GLY A 3 -2.64 -6.14 -21.06
N ALA A 4 -2.32 -6.97 -20.06
CA ALA A 4 -2.87 -6.90 -18.71
C ALA A 4 -1.82 -7.29 -17.66
N VAL A 5 -2.04 -6.86 -16.41
CA VAL A 5 -1.25 -7.22 -15.23
C VAL A 5 -2.21 -7.72 -14.16
N GLU A 6 -1.80 -8.75 -13.42
CA GLU A 6 -2.56 -9.34 -12.33
C GLU A 6 -1.71 -9.34 -11.06
N VAL A 7 -2.31 -8.95 -9.94
CA VAL A 7 -1.74 -9.09 -8.60
C VAL A 7 -2.56 -10.11 -7.85
N VAL A 8 -1.93 -11.20 -7.44
CA VAL A 8 -2.54 -12.23 -6.58
C VAL A 8 -1.93 -12.09 -5.19
N HIS A 9 -2.75 -11.98 -4.16
CA HIS A 9 -2.31 -12.04 -2.77
C HIS A 9 -3.15 -13.08 -2.02
N ASN A 10 -2.49 -14.06 -1.42
CA ASN A 10 -3.10 -15.13 -0.65
C ASN A 10 -2.27 -15.42 0.61
N LEU A 11 -2.67 -16.43 1.39
CA LEU A 11 -1.97 -16.80 2.62
C LEU A 11 -0.52 -17.27 2.38
N ASP A 12 -0.23 -17.73 1.16
CA ASP A 12 1.08 -18.24 0.76
C ASP A 12 2.01 -17.14 0.21
N GLY A 13 1.49 -15.94 -0.04
CA GLY A 13 2.26 -14.78 -0.46
C GLY A 13 1.60 -13.93 -1.54
N SER A 14 2.42 -13.21 -2.29
CA SER A 14 1.99 -12.36 -3.40
C SER A 14 2.70 -12.76 -4.68
N ALA A 15 1.99 -12.73 -5.80
CA ALA A 15 2.55 -12.90 -7.14
C ALA A 15 2.09 -11.76 -8.06
N LEU A 16 3.00 -11.26 -8.89
CA LEU A 16 2.72 -10.32 -9.96
C LEU A 16 2.81 -11.07 -11.28
N LYS A 17 1.78 -11.00 -12.12
CA LYS A 17 1.79 -11.61 -13.45
C LYS A 17 1.50 -10.58 -14.52
N ALA A 18 2.05 -10.79 -15.71
CA ALA A 18 1.71 -9.99 -16.88
C ALA A 18 1.39 -10.86 -18.08
N CYS A 19 0.44 -10.39 -18.87
CA CYS A 19 0.09 -10.90 -20.18
C CYS A 19 0.27 -9.74 -21.17
N VAL A 20 1.45 -9.66 -21.80
CA VAL A 20 1.86 -8.53 -22.65
C VAL A 20 2.56 -9.04 -23.92
N GLY A 21 2.58 -8.21 -24.97
CA GLY A 21 3.20 -8.57 -26.25
C GLY A 21 2.55 -9.81 -26.89
N GLY A 22 3.37 -10.74 -27.41
CA GLY A 22 2.90 -11.97 -28.07
C GLY A 22 2.13 -12.92 -27.15
N ASN A 23 2.17 -12.69 -25.83
CA ASN A 23 1.39 -13.47 -24.87
C ASN A 23 -0.10 -13.10 -24.86
N VAL A 24 -0.45 -11.91 -25.34
CA VAL A 24 -1.85 -11.41 -25.37
C VAL A 24 -2.73 -12.28 -26.26
N GLU A 25 -2.22 -12.68 -27.43
CA GLU A 25 -2.98 -13.46 -28.42
C GLU A 25 -3.36 -14.86 -27.91
N ASN A 26 -2.56 -15.42 -27.00
CA ASN A 26 -2.73 -16.76 -26.47
C ASN A 26 -3.13 -16.78 -24.99
N ALA A 27 -3.47 -15.61 -24.41
CA ALA A 27 -3.77 -15.43 -23.00
C ALA A 27 -2.72 -16.07 -22.06
N LYS A 28 -1.44 -15.99 -22.45
CA LYS A 28 -0.34 -16.56 -21.67
C LYS A 28 0.07 -15.60 -20.56
N TRP A 29 0.07 -16.08 -19.33
CA TRP A 29 0.48 -15.30 -18.17
C TRP A 29 1.87 -15.71 -17.71
N GLU A 30 2.73 -14.74 -17.50
CA GLU A 30 4.08 -14.94 -16.99
C GLU A 30 4.22 -14.22 -15.65
N GLU A 31 4.85 -14.88 -14.70
CA GLU A 31 5.17 -14.28 -13.40
C GLU A 31 6.33 -13.29 -13.58
N LEU A 32 6.16 -12.10 -13.00
CA LEU A 32 7.15 -11.03 -13.00
C LEU A 32 7.74 -10.89 -11.61
N ASP A 33 9.06 -10.76 -11.56
CA ASP A 33 9.75 -10.32 -10.35
C ASP A 33 9.46 -8.83 -10.13
N ALA A 34 8.66 -8.53 -9.11
CA ALA A 34 8.37 -7.15 -8.70
C ALA A 34 9.56 -6.49 -7.98
N GLY A 35 10.61 -7.25 -7.66
CA GLY A 35 11.72 -6.83 -6.85
C GLY A 35 11.39 -6.84 -5.36
N SER A 36 12.44 -6.74 -4.55
CA SER A 36 12.32 -6.60 -3.10
C SER A 36 12.39 -5.14 -2.71
N VAL A 37 11.45 -4.68 -1.89
CA VAL A 37 11.52 -3.37 -1.23
C VAL A 37 11.99 -3.54 0.21
N PRO A 38 12.70 -2.55 0.79
CA PRO A 38 13.07 -2.59 2.20
C PRO A 38 11.82 -2.71 3.07
N THR A 39 11.87 -3.59 4.07
CA THR A 39 10.78 -3.72 5.04
C THR A 39 10.65 -2.44 5.86
N ASN A 40 9.47 -2.22 6.46
CA ASN A 40 9.28 -1.07 7.35
C ASN A 40 10.29 -1.04 8.51
N TYR A 41 10.70 -2.21 9.02
CA TYR A 41 11.76 -2.30 10.05
C TYR A 41 13.11 -1.83 9.52
N GLN A 42 13.50 -2.25 8.31
CA GLN A 42 14.75 -1.81 7.68
C GLN A 42 14.73 -0.29 7.43
N ARG A 43 13.62 0.23 6.90
CA ARG A 43 13.46 1.69 6.67
C ARG A 43 13.57 2.47 7.98
N PHE A 44 12.97 1.97 9.06
CA PHE A 44 13.06 2.60 10.38
C PHE A 44 14.49 2.60 10.93
N VAL A 45 15.17 1.45 10.89
CA VAL A 45 16.56 1.34 11.37
C VAL A 45 17.48 2.27 10.57
N GLU A 46 17.29 2.37 9.27
CA GLU A 46 18.07 3.27 8.41
C GLU A 46 17.82 4.74 8.73
N ALA A 47 16.56 5.14 8.95
CA ALA A 47 16.22 6.50 9.37
C ALA A 47 16.86 6.87 10.72
N VAL A 48 16.89 5.93 11.68
CA VAL A 48 17.55 6.12 12.97
C VAL A 48 19.07 6.27 12.81
N LYS A 49 19.69 5.41 11.99
CA LYS A 49 21.15 5.43 11.77
C LYS A 49 21.61 6.69 11.02
N SER A 50 20.88 7.07 9.98
CA SER A 50 21.22 8.21 9.13
C SER A 50 20.82 9.56 9.75
N GLY A 51 19.87 9.55 10.70
CA GLY A 51 19.24 10.78 11.21
C GLY A 51 18.36 11.48 10.18
N VAL A 52 18.10 10.86 9.02
CA VAL A 52 17.28 11.42 7.95
C VAL A 52 15.85 10.89 8.08
N GLN A 53 14.91 11.80 8.24
CA GLN A 53 13.49 11.45 8.29
C GLN A 53 13.00 11.04 6.89
N THR A 54 12.31 9.90 6.82
CA THR A 54 11.67 9.39 5.60
C THR A 54 10.15 9.48 5.70
N GLU A 55 9.46 9.51 4.55
CA GLU A 55 8.00 9.43 4.50
C GLU A 55 7.50 7.97 4.45
N PRO A 56 6.31 7.67 5.02
CA PRO A 56 5.47 8.58 5.82
C PRO A 56 6.03 8.83 7.22
N THR A 57 5.82 10.04 7.76
CA THR A 57 6.23 10.39 9.13
C THR A 57 5.29 9.88 10.22
N PHE A 58 5.76 9.92 11.49
CA PHE A 58 4.90 9.72 12.65
C PHE A 58 3.76 10.73 12.74
N ARG A 59 3.97 11.97 12.28
CA ARG A 59 2.90 12.98 12.22
C ARG A 59 1.81 12.57 11.23
N HIS A 60 2.21 12.06 10.07
CA HIS A 60 1.27 11.50 9.10
C HIS A 60 0.48 10.31 9.69
N ALA A 61 1.17 9.40 10.38
CA ALA A 61 0.52 8.27 11.06
C ALA A 61 -0.48 8.72 12.14
N ALA A 62 -0.14 9.75 12.94
CA ALA A 62 -1.06 10.32 13.92
C ALA A 62 -2.28 10.99 13.26
N GLY A 63 -2.11 11.61 12.09
CA GLY A 63 -3.23 12.11 11.29
C GLY A 63 -4.14 10.97 10.82
N LEU A 64 -3.56 9.87 10.35
CA LEU A 64 -4.32 8.69 9.93
C LEU A 64 -5.08 8.05 11.10
N GLN A 65 -4.47 7.97 12.29
CA GLN A 65 -5.12 7.42 13.48
C GLN A 65 -6.42 8.19 13.82
N LYS A 66 -6.42 9.51 13.73
CA LYS A 66 -7.63 10.32 13.95
C LYS A 66 -8.77 9.95 13.00
N VAL A 67 -8.44 9.65 11.74
CA VAL A 67 -9.43 9.25 10.73
C VAL A 67 -9.99 7.86 11.08
N LEU A 68 -9.14 6.93 11.50
CA LEU A 68 -9.57 5.60 11.96
C LEU A 68 -10.47 5.69 13.19
N ASP A 69 -10.10 6.51 14.17
CA ASP A 69 -10.92 6.73 15.38
C ASP A 69 -12.30 7.30 15.01
N LEU A 70 -12.36 8.25 14.07
CA LEU A 70 -13.63 8.79 13.57
C LEU A 70 -14.47 7.75 12.83
N ALA A 71 -13.84 6.85 12.08
CA ALA A 71 -14.55 5.78 11.39
C ALA A 71 -15.23 4.82 12.39
N VAL A 72 -14.54 4.47 13.48
CA VAL A 72 -15.12 3.67 14.56
C VAL A 72 -16.34 4.35 15.17
N VAL A 73 -16.23 5.64 15.52
CA VAL A 73 -17.35 6.41 16.09
C VAL A 73 -18.50 6.57 15.09
N SER A 74 -18.21 6.72 13.80
CA SER A 74 -19.22 6.83 12.74
C SER A 74 -20.02 5.54 12.61
N ASP A 75 -19.36 4.38 12.67
CA ASP A 75 -20.00 3.06 12.63
C ASP A 75 -20.91 2.84 13.85
N GLU A 76 -20.39 3.11 15.06
CA GLU A 76 -21.16 3.01 16.31
C GLU A 76 -22.43 3.86 16.29
N LYS A 77 -22.33 5.08 15.76
CA LYS A 77 -23.46 6.03 15.69
C LYS A 77 -24.36 5.82 14.48
N ARG A 78 -23.97 4.98 13.51
CA ARG A 78 -24.66 4.79 12.23
C ARG A 78 -24.93 6.13 11.52
N ALA A 79 -23.95 7.04 11.58
CA ALA A 79 -24.08 8.39 11.07
C ALA A 79 -22.76 8.86 10.43
N GLU A 80 -22.87 9.63 9.35
CA GLU A 80 -21.71 10.22 8.68
C GLU A 80 -21.06 11.29 9.57
N LEU A 81 -19.74 11.17 9.77
CA LEU A 81 -18.94 12.16 10.50
C LEU A 81 -17.93 12.80 9.54
N ARG A 82 -17.75 14.12 9.65
CA ARG A 82 -16.76 14.84 8.85
C ARG A 82 -15.37 14.62 9.46
N ALA A 83 -14.50 13.97 8.69
CA ALA A 83 -13.07 13.99 8.98
C ALA A 83 -12.47 15.30 8.44
N ASN A 84 -12.32 16.30 9.32
CA ASN A 84 -11.47 17.44 9.01
C ASN A 84 -10.03 16.98 9.18
N ALA A 85 -9.42 16.49 8.10
CA ALA A 85 -7.98 16.30 8.05
C ALA A 85 -7.35 17.68 7.94
N ASP A 86 -7.10 18.35 9.06
CA ASP A 86 -6.13 19.45 9.12
C ASP A 86 -4.78 18.88 8.69
N THR A 87 -4.54 18.96 7.39
CA THR A 87 -3.30 18.54 6.75
C THR A 87 -2.44 19.80 6.71
N GLN A 88 -1.73 20.04 7.80
CA GLN A 88 -0.54 20.91 7.83
C GLN A 88 0.70 20.03 7.94
#